data_AF-M4ACT5-F1
#
_entry.id   AF-M4ACT5-F1
#
_cell.length_a   1.000
_cell.length_b   1.000
_cell.length_c   1.000
_cell.angle_alpha   90.00
_cell.angle_beta   90.00
_cell.angle_gamma   90.00
#
_symmetry.space_group_name_H-M   'P 1'
#
loop_
_entity.id
_entity.type
_entity.pdbx_description
1 polymer ?
#
loop_
_entity_poly.entity_id
_entity_poly.type
_entity_poly.pdbx_seq_one_letter_code
_entity_poly.pdbx_strand_id
1 'polypeptide(L)'
;MSLADELLADLEEAGDEGEDGLYPEEEEGDTLEDIPEEMEVDYSKAESVASIAKLRNSKQFSDIMEKISEYIGKQRKNSDVSGPVEADPEYRLIVAANNLTVEIDNELNIIHKFTRDKYSKRFPELESLVPDSLDYIRTVKELGNNLEKCKNNETLQQILTNATIMVVSVTASTTQGSLLSEDELKQLEEACDMALELNQSKHGIYEYVESRMSFIAPNLSIIVGASTAAKIMGIAGGLTNLSKMPACNLMLLGAQRRTLSGFSSTSLLPHTGFIYHCDVVQSLPPDLRRKAARLVAAKCTLASRVDSFHESSDGKVGYDLKEEIERKFDKWQEPPPVKQVKPLPAPLDGQRKKRGGRRYRKMKERLGLTEIRKHANRMTFAEIEDDAYQEDLGFSLGQLGKSGSGRVRQAQVNEATKARISKSLQRTLQKQSMTYGGKSTVRDRSSGTSSSVAFTPLQGLEIVNPQAAEKKVAEANQKYFSNMAEFLKVKKE
;
A
#
# COMPACT_ATOMS: atom_id res chain seq x y z
N MET A 1 -10.32 -28.51 37.91
CA MET A 1 -9.14 -28.07 37.14
C MET A 1 -8.42 -27.00 37.94
N SER A 2 -7.09 -26.94 37.93
CA SER A 2 -6.35 -25.96 38.73
C SER A 2 -6.53 -24.56 38.13
N LEU A 3 -6.48 -23.50 38.95
CA LEU A 3 -6.44 -22.10 38.48
C LEU A 3 -5.25 -21.85 37.52
N ALA A 4 -4.21 -22.70 37.59
CA ALA A 4 -3.12 -22.71 36.62
C ALA A 4 -3.51 -23.38 35.28
N ASP A 5 -4.39 -24.38 35.30
CA ASP A 5 -4.94 -25.02 34.10
C ASP A 5 -6.03 -24.16 33.46
N GLU A 6 -6.78 -23.41 34.26
CA GLU A 6 -7.79 -22.46 33.80
C GLU A 6 -7.16 -21.17 33.26
N LEU A 7 -6.05 -20.69 33.85
CA LEU A 7 -5.23 -19.61 33.25
C LEU A 7 -4.42 -20.07 32.04
N LEU A 8 -4.06 -21.36 31.96
CA LEU A 8 -3.46 -21.94 30.76
C LEU A 8 -4.51 -22.08 29.66
N ALA A 9 -5.74 -22.48 30.01
CA ALA A 9 -6.88 -22.49 29.08
C ALA A 9 -7.28 -21.09 28.64
N ASP A 10 -7.35 -20.08 29.53
CA ASP A 10 -7.61 -18.67 29.16
C ASP A 10 -6.45 -18.07 28.33
N LEU A 11 -5.21 -18.58 28.45
CA LEU A 11 -4.06 -18.19 27.63
C LEU A 11 -3.97 -18.96 26.30
N GLU A 12 -4.49 -20.18 26.24
CA GLU A 12 -4.66 -20.95 25.01
C GLU A 12 -5.85 -20.43 24.21
N GLU A 13 -6.97 -20.07 24.86
CA GLU A 13 -8.17 -19.47 24.25
C GLU A 13 -7.91 -18.01 23.82
N ALA A 14 -7.17 -17.22 24.60
CA ALA A 14 -6.68 -15.90 24.14
C ALA A 14 -5.52 -15.99 23.14
N GLY A 15 -4.92 -17.18 22.98
CA GLY A 15 -3.98 -17.51 21.91
C GLY A 15 -4.67 -17.92 20.61
N ASP A 16 -5.93 -18.36 20.70
CA ASP A 16 -6.77 -18.81 19.57
C ASP A 16 -7.72 -17.71 19.06
N GLU A 17 -8.00 -16.67 19.85
CA GLU A 17 -8.79 -15.50 19.42
C GLU A 17 -7.96 -14.36 18.80
N GLY A 18 -6.77 -14.67 18.26
CA GLY A 18 -5.80 -13.69 17.77
C GLY A 18 -5.27 -13.99 16.36
N GLU A 19 -6.15 -13.81 15.37
CA GLU A 19 -5.90 -13.86 13.93
C GLU A 19 -5.56 -15.24 13.35
N ASP A 20 -6.59 -15.86 12.75
CA ASP A 20 -6.55 -16.49 11.43
C ASP A 20 -6.02 -15.49 10.37
N GLY A 21 -4.80 -15.01 10.58
CA GLY A 21 -3.94 -14.41 9.59
C GLY A 21 -3.17 -15.53 8.93
N LEU A 22 -3.88 -16.37 8.17
CA LEU A 22 -3.28 -17.25 7.17
C LEU A 22 -2.65 -16.33 6.11
N TYR A 23 -1.46 -15.81 6.40
CA TYR A 23 -0.56 -15.36 5.36
C TYR A 23 -0.14 -16.64 4.64
N PRO A 24 -0.39 -16.78 3.33
CA PRO A 24 0.09 -17.93 2.61
C PRO A 24 1.60 -18.00 2.78
N GLU A 25 2.10 -19.20 3.03
CA GLU A 25 3.50 -19.53 2.78
C GLU A 25 3.84 -18.97 1.39
N GLU A 26 4.91 -18.18 1.29
CA GLU A 26 5.52 -17.87 0.01
C GLU A 26 6.06 -19.19 -0.54
N GLU A 27 5.21 -19.91 -1.28
CA GLU A 27 5.65 -20.96 -2.17
C GLU A 27 6.53 -20.30 -3.23
N GLU A 28 7.79 -20.75 -3.26
CA GLU A 28 8.67 -20.61 -4.41
C GLU A 28 7.97 -21.19 -5.63
N GLY A 29 7.62 -20.36 -6.62
CA GLY A 29 7.05 -20.87 -7.87
C GLY A 29 6.33 -19.84 -8.71
N ASP A 30 7.13 -19.08 -9.44
CA ASP A 30 7.09 -19.00 -10.91
C ASP A 30 7.28 -17.58 -11.41
N THR A 31 8.23 -17.49 -12.33
CA THR A 31 8.63 -16.32 -13.10
C THR A 31 7.41 -15.52 -13.54
N LEU A 32 7.18 -14.37 -12.90
CA LEU A 32 6.39 -13.29 -13.47
C LEU A 32 7.01 -12.97 -14.82
N GLU A 33 6.28 -13.27 -15.89
CA GLU A 33 6.63 -12.79 -17.24
C GLU A 33 6.79 -11.27 -17.16
N ASP A 34 7.99 -10.83 -17.50
CA ASP A 34 8.39 -9.44 -17.54
C ASP A 34 7.32 -8.62 -18.26
N ILE A 35 6.72 -7.65 -17.56
CA ILE A 35 6.05 -6.54 -18.23
C ILE A 35 7.13 -5.92 -19.11
N PRO A 36 6.98 -5.85 -20.44
CA PRO A 36 8.03 -5.34 -21.30
C PRO A 36 8.39 -3.93 -20.83
N GLU A 37 9.64 -3.77 -20.40
CA GLU A 37 10.24 -2.47 -20.12
C GLU A 37 9.90 -1.55 -21.29
N GLU A 38 9.17 -0.47 -21.01
CA GLU A 38 8.95 0.58 -21.98
C GLU A 38 10.32 1.03 -22.48
N MET A 39 10.64 0.69 -23.73
CA MET A 39 11.86 1.16 -24.39
C MET A 39 11.98 2.67 -24.17
N GLU A 40 13.07 3.12 -23.53
CA GLU A 40 13.42 4.53 -23.42
C GLU A 40 13.80 5.05 -24.82
N VAL A 41 12.78 5.31 -25.64
CA VAL A 41 12.95 6.03 -26.89
C VAL A 41 13.06 7.51 -26.55
N ASP A 42 14.17 8.12 -26.93
CA ASP A 42 14.40 9.56 -26.85
C ASP A 42 13.54 10.27 -27.93
N TYR A 43 12.38 10.78 -27.52
CA TYR A 43 11.46 11.50 -28.41
C TYR A 43 11.85 12.97 -28.65
N SER A 44 12.97 13.43 -28.08
CA SER A 44 13.46 14.82 -28.19
C SER A 44 13.69 15.28 -29.63
N LYS A 45 14.00 14.35 -30.54
CA LYS A 45 14.28 14.59 -31.96
C LYS A 45 13.05 14.55 -32.88
N ALA A 46 11.88 14.15 -32.38
CA ALA A 46 10.67 14.16 -33.20
C ALA A 46 10.16 15.60 -33.34
N GLU A 47 9.90 16.01 -34.59
CA GLU A 47 9.41 17.35 -34.93
C GLU A 47 7.87 17.45 -34.85
N SER A 48 7.13 16.33 -34.91
CA SER A 48 5.67 16.33 -34.85
C SER A 48 5.12 15.18 -34.00
N VAL A 49 4.10 15.50 -33.20
CA VAL A 49 3.37 14.57 -32.35
C VAL A 49 2.74 13.45 -33.16
N ALA A 50 2.25 13.75 -34.37
CA ALA A 50 1.60 12.78 -35.26
C ALA A 50 2.55 11.67 -35.76
N SER A 51 3.87 11.87 -35.66
CA SER A 51 4.84 10.82 -35.97
C SER A 51 4.97 9.79 -34.86
N ILE A 52 4.70 10.21 -33.62
CA ILE A 52 4.82 9.41 -32.41
C ILE A 52 3.48 8.78 -32.06
N ALA A 53 2.43 9.59 -32.00
CA ALA A 53 1.05 9.18 -31.75
C ALA A 53 0.34 8.89 -33.08
N LYS A 54 0.15 7.59 -33.37
CA LYS A 54 -0.43 7.09 -34.63
C LYS A 54 -1.88 6.62 -34.48
N LEU A 55 -2.37 6.40 -33.27
CA LEU A 55 -3.68 5.79 -33.03
C LEU A 55 -4.82 6.70 -33.50
N ARG A 56 -4.74 8.01 -33.23
CA ARG A 56 -5.75 9.00 -33.66
C ARG A 56 -6.04 8.92 -35.17
N ASN A 57 -5.01 8.72 -35.98
CA ASN A 57 -5.12 8.64 -37.44
C ASN A 57 -5.27 7.20 -37.94
N SER A 58 -5.34 6.21 -37.04
CA SER A 58 -5.54 4.82 -37.41
C SER A 58 -6.96 4.59 -37.93
N LYS A 59 -7.07 3.81 -38.99
CA LYS A 59 -8.37 3.36 -39.51
C LYS A 59 -9.15 2.58 -38.45
N GLN A 60 -8.45 1.79 -37.63
CA GLN A 60 -9.07 1.00 -36.55
C GLN A 60 -9.78 1.89 -35.54
N PHE A 61 -9.16 3.00 -35.12
CA PHE A 61 -9.74 3.94 -34.18
C PHE A 61 -11.03 4.55 -34.75
N SER A 62 -10.98 5.03 -36.00
CA SER A 62 -12.13 5.62 -36.68
C SER A 62 -13.28 4.61 -36.84
N ASP A 63 -12.98 3.40 -37.31
CA ASP A 63 -13.97 2.34 -37.53
C ASP A 63 -14.67 1.92 -36.23
N ILE A 64 -13.93 1.83 -35.12
CA ILE A 64 -14.48 1.45 -33.80
C ILE A 64 -15.35 2.60 -33.26
N MET A 65 -14.88 3.83 -33.31
CA MET A 65 -15.64 4.99 -32.82
C MET A 65 -16.92 5.23 -33.61
N GLU A 66 -16.90 5.04 -34.93
CA GLU A 66 -18.09 5.12 -35.78
C GLU A 66 -19.11 4.04 -35.40
N LYS A 67 -18.68 2.79 -35.21
CA LYS A 67 -19.55 1.70 -34.75
C LYS A 67 -20.12 2.00 -33.36
N ILE A 68 -19.32 2.49 -32.42
CA ILE A 68 -19.80 2.87 -31.09
C ILE A 68 -20.91 3.93 -31.21
N SER A 69 -20.71 4.95 -32.05
CA SER A 69 -21.74 5.97 -32.29
C SER A 69 -23.04 5.39 -32.86
N GLU A 70 -22.94 4.37 -33.72
CA GLU A 70 -24.09 3.66 -34.30
C GLU A 70 -24.85 2.84 -33.23
N TYR A 71 -24.13 2.12 -32.36
CA TYR A 71 -24.72 1.27 -31.33
C TYR A 71 -25.25 2.05 -30.12
N ILE A 72 -24.70 3.22 -29.81
CA ILE A 72 -25.24 4.13 -28.79
C ILE A 72 -26.69 4.53 -29.13
N GLY A 73 -26.99 4.76 -30.41
CA GLY A 73 -28.34 5.11 -30.87
C GLY A 73 -29.33 3.93 -30.89
N LYS A 74 -28.85 2.69 -30.81
CA LYS A 74 -29.66 1.47 -30.91
C LYS A 74 -29.83 0.81 -29.54
N GLN A 75 -30.90 1.15 -28.83
CA GLN A 75 -31.26 0.45 -27.59
C GLN A 75 -31.82 -0.95 -27.92
N ARG A 76 -31.02 -1.97 -27.65
CA ARG A 76 -31.38 -3.37 -27.89
C ARG A 76 -32.12 -3.97 -26.69
N LYS A 77 -32.95 -4.98 -26.95
CA LYS A 77 -33.60 -5.81 -25.91
C LYS A 77 -32.86 -7.14 -25.80
N ASN A 78 -32.81 -7.72 -24.59
CA ASN A 78 -32.14 -9.01 -24.33
C ASN A 78 -32.65 -10.18 -25.20
N SER A 79 -33.83 -10.05 -25.81
CA SER A 79 -34.44 -11.03 -26.73
C SER A 79 -33.75 -11.14 -28.09
N ASP A 80 -32.95 -10.15 -28.48
CA ASP A 80 -32.38 -10.05 -29.83
C ASP A 80 -31.05 -10.80 -29.97
N VAL A 81 -30.56 -11.38 -28.87
CA VAL A 81 -29.32 -12.16 -28.82
C VAL A 81 -29.65 -13.62 -29.09
N SER A 82 -29.13 -14.14 -30.20
CA SER A 82 -29.35 -15.52 -30.64
C SER A 82 -28.00 -16.19 -30.89
N GLY A 83 -27.55 -17.01 -29.94
CA GLY A 83 -26.31 -17.78 -30.01
C GLY A 83 -25.39 -17.54 -28.82
N PRO A 84 -24.14 -18.05 -28.87
CA PRO A 84 -23.11 -17.75 -27.88
C PRO A 84 -22.80 -16.25 -27.86
N VAL A 85 -22.75 -15.65 -26.68
CA VAL A 85 -22.52 -14.20 -26.47
C VAL A 85 -21.23 -13.70 -27.13
N GLU A 86 -20.19 -14.54 -27.21
CA GLU A 86 -18.91 -14.21 -27.86
C GLU A 86 -19.01 -14.05 -29.40
N ALA A 87 -20.02 -14.65 -30.01
CA ALA A 87 -20.26 -14.54 -31.44
C ALA A 87 -20.99 -13.24 -31.80
N ASP A 88 -21.56 -12.54 -30.82
CA ASP A 88 -22.29 -11.30 -31.06
C ASP A 88 -21.35 -10.20 -31.59
N PRO A 89 -21.75 -9.49 -32.65
CA PRO A 89 -20.93 -8.41 -33.22
C PRO A 89 -20.74 -7.27 -32.21
N GLU A 90 -21.70 -7.06 -31.31
CA GLU A 90 -21.66 -6.03 -30.28
C GLU A 90 -20.68 -6.40 -29.16
N TYR A 91 -20.66 -7.66 -28.72
CA TYR A 91 -19.67 -8.14 -27.76
C TYR A 91 -18.25 -8.01 -28.31
N ARG A 92 -18.04 -8.37 -29.59
CA ARG A 92 -16.75 -8.16 -30.28
C ARG A 92 -16.35 -6.69 -30.36
N LEU A 93 -17.31 -5.80 -30.61
CA LEU A 93 -17.07 -4.35 -30.60
C LEU A 93 -16.65 -3.88 -29.21
N ILE A 94 -17.28 -4.37 -28.14
CA ILE A 94 -16.94 -3.99 -26.76
C ILE A 94 -15.52 -4.47 -26.39
N VAL A 95 -15.18 -5.71 -26.74
CA VAL A 95 -13.81 -6.22 -26.52
C VAL A 95 -12.81 -5.38 -27.31
N ALA A 96 -13.10 -5.05 -28.57
CA ALA A 96 -12.26 -4.17 -29.38
C ALA A 96 -12.15 -2.76 -28.78
N ALA A 97 -13.24 -2.21 -28.27
CA ALA A 97 -13.28 -0.91 -27.63
C ALA A 97 -12.46 -0.89 -26.33
N ASN A 98 -12.54 -1.94 -25.51
CA ASN A 98 -11.70 -2.09 -24.31
C ASN A 98 -10.21 -2.17 -24.68
N ASN A 99 -9.84 -2.96 -25.68
CA ASN A 99 -8.45 -3.00 -26.16
C ASN A 99 -8.00 -1.62 -26.66
N LEU A 100 -8.87 -0.91 -27.38
CA LEU A 100 -8.62 0.45 -27.82
C LEU A 100 -8.40 1.41 -26.64
N THR A 101 -9.11 1.26 -25.51
CA THR A 101 -8.87 2.11 -24.32
C THR A 101 -7.48 1.91 -23.73
N VAL A 102 -6.94 0.68 -23.75
CA VAL A 102 -5.58 0.39 -23.29
C VAL A 102 -4.55 1.00 -24.25
N GLU A 103 -4.79 0.91 -25.56
CA GLU A 103 -3.95 1.57 -26.57
C GLU A 103 -3.98 3.10 -26.43
N ILE A 104 -5.14 3.69 -26.16
CA ILE A 104 -5.28 5.13 -25.88
C ILE A 104 -4.45 5.50 -24.64
N ASP A 105 -4.49 4.71 -23.57
CA ASP A 105 -3.71 5.01 -22.36
C ASP A 105 -2.20 4.94 -22.58
N ASN A 106 -1.74 3.94 -23.33
CA ASN A 106 -0.34 3.85 -23.72
C ASN A 106 0.07 5.06 -24.57
N GLU A 107 -0.76 5.48 -25.51
CA GLU A 107 -0.46 6.65 -26.34
C GLU A 107 -0.53 7.97 -25.55
N LEU A 108 -1.47 8.11 -24.61
CA LEU A 108 -1.52 9.25 -23.69
C LEU A 108 -0.26 9.35 -22.85
N ASN A 109 0.31 8.22 -22.39
CA ASN A 109 1.58 8.20 -21.67
C ASN A 109 2.75 8.65 -22.56
N ILE A 110 2.77 8.23 -23.83
CA ILE A 110 3.78 8.66 -24.79
C ILE A 110 3.65 10.17 -25.08
N ILE A 111 2.43 10.69 -25.28
CA ILE A 111 2.19 12.13 -25.47
C ILE A 111 2.57 12.91 -24.21
N HIS A 112 2.23 12.40 -23.02
CA HIS A 112 2.66 12.99 -21.76
C HIS A 112 4.20 13.08 -21.68
N LYS A 113 4.92 12.01 -22.00
CA LYS A 113 6.39 12.01 -22.06
C LYS A 113 6.92 13.07 -23.05
N PHE A 114 6.34 13.14 -24.25
CA PHE A 114 6.71 14.13 -25.27
C PHE A 114 6.47 15.58 -24.79
N THR A 115 5.28 15.86 -24.24
CA THR A 115 4.93 17.20 -23.72
C THR A 115 5.86 17.60 -22.58
N ARG A 116 6.15 16.66 -21.67
CA ARG A 116 7.08 16.85 -20.56
C ARG A 116 8.49 17.19 -21.04
N ASP A 117 9.05 16.39 -21.95
CA ASP A 117 10.43 16.58 -22.42
C ASP A 117 10.60 17.94 -23.14
N LYS A 118 9.56 18.39 -23.87
CA LYS A 118 9.56 19.72 -24.51
C LYS A 118 9.35 20.85 -23.50
N TYR A 119 8.39 20.71 -22.59
CA TYR A 119 8.04 21.76 -21.62
C TYR A 119 9.07 21.90 -20.48
N SER A 120 9.88 20.87 -20.24
CA SER A 120 10.97 20.91 -19.26
C SER A 120 11.98 22.03 -19.54
N LYS A 121 12.09 22.51 -20.79
CA LYS A 121 12.91 23.70 -21.12
C LYS A 121 12.36 24.97 -20.46
N ARG A 122 11.03 25.09 -20.39
CA ARG A 122 10.33 26.27 -19.87
C ARG A 122 10.11 26.22 -18.37
N PHE A 123 9.68 25.07 -17.86
CA PHE A 123 9.31 24.88 -16.47
C PHE A 123 9.62 23.44 -16.02
N PRO A 124 10.89 23.13 -15.72
CA PRO A 124 11.33 21.78 -15.37
C PRO A 124 10.71 21.26 -14.06
N GLU A 125 10.38 22.15 -13.14
CA GLU A 125 9.83 21.77 -11.83
C GLU A 125 8.39 21.24 -11.91
N LEU A 126 7.66 21.52 -13.01
CA LEU A 126 6.24 21.16 -13.13
C LEU A 126 6.01 19.63 -13.06
N GLU A 127 6.93 18.83 -13.59
CA GLU A 127 6.84 17.35 -13.57
C GLU A 127 6.74 16.81 -12.14
N SER A 128 7.54 17.37 -11.23
CA SER A 128 7.57 16.94 -9.82
C SER A 128 6.32 17.39 -9.06
N LEU A 129 5.69 18.48 -9.50
CA LEU A 129 4.55 19.10 -8.84
C LEU A 129 3.22 18.46 -9.25
N VAL A 130 3.08 18.08 -10.53
CA VAL A 130 1.84 17.52 -11.09
C VAL A 130 2.15 16.12 -11.66
N PRO A 131 1.82 15.04 -10.91
CA PRO A 131 2.16 13.67 -11.29
C PRO A 131 1.18 13.04 -12.28
N ASP A 132 -0.06 13.52 -12.28
CA ASP A 132 -1.12 12.99 -13.12
C ASP A 132 -0.94 13.49 -14.55
N SER A 133 -0.97 12.57 -15.50
CA SER A 133 -0.62 12.87 -16.89
C SER A 133 -1.62 13.83 -17.54
N LEU A 134 -2.91 13.68 -17.26
CA LEU A 134 -3.96 14.53 -17.82
C LEU A 134 -3.94 15.93 -17.20
N ASP A 135 -3.76 16.02 -15.88
CA ASP A 135 -3.63 17.32 -15.22
C ASP A 135 -2.36 18.05 -15.65
N TYR A 136 -1.25 17.33 -15.85
CA TYR A 136 -0.02 17.90 -16.40
C TYR A 136 -0.27 18.49 -17.80
N ILE A 137 -0.86 17.73 -18.71
CA ILE A 137 -1.14 18.20 -20.08
C ILE A 137 -2.06 19.42 -20.09
N ARG A 138 -3.11 19.42 -19.26
CA ARG A 138 -4.05 20.55 -19.14
C ARG A 138 -3.37 21.79 -18.56
N THR A 139 -2.55 21.64 -17.54
CA THR A 139 -1.83 22.77 -16.92
C THR A 139 -0.80 23.36 -17.87
N VAL A 140 -0.06 22.53 -18.60
CA VAL A 140 0.88 22.95 -19.64
C VAL A 140 0.18 23.75 -20.73
N LYS A 141 -0.99 23.29 -21.21
CA LYS A 141 -1.81 23.99 -22.21
C LYS A 141 -2.24 25.38 -21.74
N GLU A 142 -2.71 25.50 -20.51
CA GLU A 142 -3.17 26.76 -19.94
C GLU A 142 -2.03 27.78 -19.71
N LEU A 143 -0.89 27.30 -19.19
CA LEU A 143 0.26 28.14 -18.87
C LEU A 143 1.02 28.60 -20.11
N GLY A 144 1.37 27.67 -21.00
CA GLY A 144 2.24 27.94 -22.15
C GLY A 144 3.53 28.66 -21.72
N ASN A 145 3.87 29.76 -22.40
CA ASN A 145 5.04 30.59 -22.06
C ASN A 145 4.82 31.56 -20.88
N ASN A 146 3.56 31.89 -20.56
CA ASN A 146 3.21 32.94 -19.60
C ASN A 146 2.86 32.34 -18.22
N LEU A 147 3.88 32.13 -17.39
CA LEU A 147 3.74 31.54 -16.05
C LEU A 147 2.94 32.42 -15.07
N GLU A 148 2.82 33.72 -15.34
CA GLU A 148 2.02 34.65 -14.53
C GLU A 148 0.53 34.30 -14.50
N LYS A 149 0.05 33.52 -15.49
CA LYS A 149 -1.32 33.00 -15.51
C LYS A 149 -1.65 32.15 -14.27
N CYS A 150 -0.66 31.57 -13.58
CA CYS A 150 -0.88 30.80 -12.34
C CYS A 150 -1.64 31.57 -11.25
N LYS A 151 -1.52 32.90 -11.18
CA LYS A 151 -1.98 33.70 -10.02
C LYS A 151 -3.50 33.91 -9.99
N ASN A 152 -4.14 34.09 -11.14
CA ASN A 152 -5.54 34.54 -11.25
C ASN A 152 -6.38 33.72 -12.24
N ASN A 153 -5.97 32.50 -12.58
CA ASN A 153 -6.68 31.71 -13.59
C ASN A 153 -7.73 30.79 -12.97
N GLU A 154 -9.00 31.03 -13.31
CA GLU A 154 -10.14 30.19 -12.91
C GLU A 154 -10.07 28.79 -13.53
N THR A 155 -9.51 28.65 -14.75
CA THR A 155 -9.41 27.34 -15.41
C THR A 155 -8.43 26.41 -14.67
N LEU A 156 -7.32 26.96 -14.16
CA LEU A 156 -6.36 26.20 -13.35
C LEU A 156 -6.94 25.72 -12.02
N GLN A 157 -7.87 26.47 -11.42
CA GLN A 157 -8.57 26.06 -10.20
C GLN A 157 -9.52 24.87 -10.41
N GLN A 158 -9.99 24.67 -11.65
CA GLN A 158 -10.80 23.49 -11.99
C GLN A 158 -9.94 22.24 -12.20
N ILE A 159 -8.67 22.41 -12.54
CA ILE A 159 -7.74 21.31 -12.83
C ILE A 159 -6.99 20.89 -11.57
N LEU A 160 -6.38 21.85 -10.87
CA LEU A 160 -5.50 21.60 -9.73
C LEU A 160 -6.12 22.07 -8.41
N THR A 161 -5.70 21.44 -7.31
CA THR A 161 -6.06 21.93 -5.97
C THR A 161 -5.41 23.28 -5.66
N ASN A 162 -6.04 24.09 -4.80
CA ASN A 162 -5.48 25.38 -4.37
C ASN A 162 -4.08 25.24 -3.75
N ALA A 163 -3.81 24.14 -3.05
CA ALA A 163 -2.49 23.88 -2.47
C ALA A 163 -1.43 23.67 -3.55
N THR A 164 -1.73 22.87 -4.58
CA THR A 164 -0.83 22.66 -5.72
C THR A 164 -0.64 23.94 -6.54
N ILE A 165 -1.68 24.75 -6.73
CA ILE A 165 -1.58 26.05 -7.43
C ILE A 165 -0.64 27.00 -6.69
N MET A 166 -0.74 27.07 -5.36
CA MET A 166 0.17 27.89 -4.55
C MET A 166 1.63 27.45 -4.72
N VAL A 167 1.91 26.14 -4.62
CA VAL A 167 3.28 25.63 -4.81
C VAL A 167 3.77 25.92 -6.23
N VAL A 168 2.94 25.66 -7.26
CA VAL A 168 3.24 25.95 -8.66
C VAL A 168 3.49 27.45 -8.88
N SER A 169 2.74 28.35 -8.24
CA SER A 169 2.93 29.80 -8.38
C SER A 169 4.23 30.31 -7.75
N VAL A 170 4.63 29.71 -6.61
CA VAL A 170 5.89 30.03 -5.93
C VAL A 170 7.07 29.51 -6.75
N THR A 171 7.00 28.26 -7.22
CA THR A 171 8.05 27.68 -8.06
C THR A 171 8.14 28.41 -9.41
N ALA A 172 6.99 28.73 -10.02
CA ALA A 172 6.87 29.54 -11.24
C ALA A 172 7.59 30.90 -11.13
N SER A 173 7.57 31.52 -9.94
CA SER A 173 8.23 32.81 -9.70
C SER A 173 9.76 32.69 -9.58
N THR A 174 10.27 31.49 -9.29
CA THR A 174 11.71 31.22 -9.10
C THR A 174 12.30 30.29 -10.17
N THR A 175 11.55 29.98 -11.24
CA THR A 175 11.98 29.03 -12.28
C THR A 175 13.22 29.51 -13.02
N GLN A 176 14.11 28.58 -13.32
CA GLN A 176 15.31 28.85 -14.13
C GLN A 176 15.13 28.55 -15.63
N GLY A 177 13.92 28.19 -16.06
CA GLY A 177 13.64 27.81 -17.45
C GLY A 177 13.63 28.98 -18.44
N SER A 178 13.79 28.68 -19.72
CA SER A 178 13.82 29.64 -20.83
C SER A 178 12.50 29.69 -21.59
N LEU A 179 12.22 30.80 -22.26
CA LEU A 179 11.04 30.93 -23.13
C LEU A 179 11.16 29.98 -24.33
N LEU A 180 10.05 29.30 -24.67
CA LEU A 180 9.95 28.45 -25.86
C LEU A 180 9.74 29.32 -27.11
N SER A 181 10.21 28.85 -28.26
CA SER A 181 9.89 29.48 -29.54
C SER A 181 8.40 29.30 -29.88
N GLU A 182 7.87 30.15 -30.78
CA GLU A 182 6.47 30.04 -31.21
C GLU A 182 6.19 28.68 -31.89
N ASP A 183 7.15 28.15 -32.66
CA ASP A 183 7.04 26.84 -33.29
C ASP A 183 7.00 25.71 -32.26
N GLU A 184 7.84 25.75 -31.22
CA GLU A 184 7.84 24.77 -30.14
C GLU A 184 6.55 24.84 -29.31
N LEU A 185 6.04 26.05 -29.06
CA LEU A 185 4.78 26.26 -28.35
C LEU A 185 3.61 25.68 -29.14
N LYS A 186 3.56 25.92 -30.46
CA LYS A 186 2.50 25.39 -31.32
C LYS A 186 2.50 23.86 -31.38
N GLN A 187 3.69 23.24 -31.47
CA GLN A 187 3.83 21.77 -31.41
C GLN A 187 3.32 21.20 -30.08
N LEU A 188 3.58 21.90 -28.99
CA LEU A 188 3.15 21.50 -27.66
C LEU A 188 1.64 21.68 -27.48
N GLU A 189 1.06 22.76 -27.99
CA GLU A 189 -0.39 22.98 -27.99
C GLU A 189 -1.13 21.90 -28.81
N GLU A 190 -0.61 21.56 -30.00
CA GLU A 190 -1.12 20.46 -30.83
C GLU A 190 -1.04 19.11 -30.09
N ALA A 191 0.04 18.85 -29.34
CA ALA A 191 0.18 17.66 -28.52
C ALA A 191 -0.90 17.60 -27.42
N CYS A 192 -1.11 18.73 -26.73
CA CYS A 192 -2.11 18.84 -25.68
C CYS A 192 -3.53 18.64 -26.23
N ASP A 193 -3.85 19.23 -27.37
CA ASP A 193 -5.15 19.06 -28.02
C ASP A 193 -5.39 17.61 -28.42
N MET A 194 -4.39 16.96 -29.01
CA MET A 194 -4.46 15.54 -29.38
C MET A 194 -4.72 14.65 -28.16
N ALA A 195 -4.03 14.89 -27.05
CA ALA A 195 -4.26 14.13 -25.82
C ALA A 195 -5.66 14.38 -25.22
N LEU A 196 -6.16 15.61 -25.27
CA LEU A 196 -7.51 15.92 -24.77
C LEU A 196 -8.60 15.26 -25.63
N GLU A 197 -8.45 15.24 -26.95
CA GLU A 197 -9.37 14.54 -27.86
C GLU A 197 -9.36 13.02 -27.63
N LEU A 198 -8.18 12.41 -27.45
CA LEU A 198 -8.05 10.98 -27.13
C LEU A 198 -8.69 10.66 -25.78
N ASN A 199 -8.49 11.51 -24.78
CA ASN A 199 -9.12 11.35 -23.49
C ASN A 199 -10.64 11.49 -23.57
N GLN A 200 -11.17 12.43 -24.35
CA GLN A 200 -12.61 12.56 -24.58
C GLN A 200 -13.18 11.32 -25.29
N SER A 201 -12.47 10.79 -26.28
CA SER A 201 -12.84 9.56 -26.98
C SER A 201 -12.85 8.36 -26.03
N LYS A 202 -11.85 8.26 -25.15
CA LYS A 202 -11.80 7.26 -24.07
C LYS A 202 -13.02 7.33 -23.15
N HIS A 203 -13.43 8.54 -22.75
CA HIS A 203 -14.64 8.73 -21.94
C HIS A 203 -15.90 8.26 -22.70
N GLY A 204 -16.01 8.57 -23.99
CA GLY A 204 -17.11 8.08 -24.83
C GLY A 204 -17.16 6.54 -24.91
N ILE A 205 -15.99 5.88 -24.96
CA ILE A 205 -15.92 4.41 -24.88
C ILE A 205 -16.38 3.91 -23.51
N TYR A 206 -15.96 4.55 -22.41
CA TYR A 206 -16.41 4.15 -21.08
C TYR A 206 -17.91 4.29 -20.88
N GLU A 207 -18.52 5.38 -21.36
CA GLU A 207 -19.97 5.57 -21.31
C GLU A 207 -20.71 4.49 -22.09
N TYR A 208 -20.19 4.14 -23.28
CA TYR A 208 -20.74 3.04 -24.08
C TYR A 208 -20.63 1.69 -23.35
N VAL A 209 -19.46 1.34 -22.82
CA VAL A 209 -19.22 0.10 -22.09
C VAL A 209 -20.06 0.04 -20.81
N GLU A 210 -20.22 1.16 -20.10
CA GLU A 210 -21.07 1.28 -18.92
C GLU A 210 -22.54 0.97 -19.26
N SER A 211 -23.05 1.52 -20.37
CA SER A 211 -24.43 1.26 -20.84
C SER A 211 -24.70 -0.21 -21.18
N ARG A 212 -23.65 -0.97 -21.52
CA ARG A 212 -23.71 -2.40 -21.86
C ARG A 212 -23.19 -3.32 -20.76
N MET A 213 -22.77 -2.77 -19.62
CA MET A 213 -22.13 -3.53 -18.56
C MET A 213 -23.03 -4.61 -17.96
N SER A 214 -24.33 -4.33 -17.82
CA SER A 214 -25.31 -5.31 -17.31
C SER A 214 -25.46 -6.54 -18.22
N PHE A 215 -25.12 -6.41 -19.52
CA PHE A 215 -25.12 -7.55 -20.44
C PHE A 215 -23.79 -8.32 -20.41
N ILE A 216 -22.66 -7.60 -20.30
CA ILE A 216 -21.32 -8.20 -20.37
C ILE A 216 -20.93 -8.88 -19.07
N ALA A 217 -21.07 -8.16 -17.95
CA ALA A 217 -20.64 -8.58 -16.62
C ALA A 217 -21.74 -8.24 -15.60
N PRO A 218 -22.88 -8.96 -15.67
CA PRO A 218 -24.01 -8.72 -14.78
C PRO A 218 -23.61 -8.85 -13.31
N ASN A 219 -22.85 -9.89 -12.94
CA ASN A 219 -22.53 -10.15 -11.53
C ASN A 219 -21.59 -9.07 -10.96
N LEU A 220 -20.56 -8.67 -11.70
CA LEU A 220 -19.64 -7.62 -11.29
C LEU A 220 -20.34 -6.26 -11.14
N SER A 221 -21.23 -5.93 -12.09
CA SER A 221 -21.99 -4.67 -12.10
C SER A 221 -22.93 -4.52 -10.90
N ILE A 222 -23.55 -5.63 -10.45
CA ILE A 222 -24.45 -5.65 -9.28
C ILE A 222 -23.69 -5.32 -7.99
N ILE A 223 -22.44 -5.79 -7.88
CA ILE A 223 -21.61 -5.63 -6.68
C ILE A 223 -21.06 -4.21 -6.56
N VAL A 224 -20.35 -3.70 -7.58
CA VAL A 224 -19.60 -2.42 -7.48
C VAL A 224 -20.31 -1.26 -8.17
N GLY A 225 -21.27 -1.55 -9.05
CA GLY A 225 -21.89 -0.59 -9.98
C GLY A 225 -21.32 -0.71 -11.40
N ALA A 226 -22.07 -0.23 -12.39
CA ALA A 226 -21.68 -0.31 -13.79
C ALA A 226 -20.45 0.57 -14.11
N SER A 227 -20.41 1.81 -13.60
CA SER A 227 -19.31 2.75 -13.85
C SER A 227 -17.96 2.26 -13.32
N THR A 228 -17.94 1.74 -12.08
CA THR A 228 -16.74 1.20 -11.45
C THR A 228 -16.31 -0.10 -12.12
N ALA A 229 -17.25 -0.98 -12.49
CA ALA A 229 -16.97 -2.18 -13.26
C ALA A 229 -16.36 -1.87 -14.63
N ALA A 230 -16.87 -0.87 -15.35
CA ALA A 230 -16.32 -0.41 -16.63
C ALA A 230 -14.88 0.08 -16.50
N LYS A 231 -14.59 0.88 -15.47
CA LYS A 231 -13.23 1.39 -15.20
C LYS A 231 -12.25 0.27 -14.85
N ILE A 232 -12.67 -0.67 -14.00
CA ILE A 232 -11.85 -1.82 -13.60
C ILE A 232 -11.59 -2.74 -14.80
N MET A 233 -12.60 -2.99 -15.63
CA MET A 233 -12.49 -3.79 -16.84
C MET A 233 -11.60 -3.12 -17.89
N GLY A 234 -11.71 -1.80 -18.07
CA GLY A 234 -10.87 -1.04 -18.99
C GLY A 234 -9.39 -1.11 -18.63
N ILE A 235 -9.03 -0.84 -17.37
CA ILE A 235 -7.63 -0.95 -16.91
C ILE A 235 -7.12 -2.39 -16.97
N ALA A 236 -7.95 -3.38 -16.66
CA ALA A 236 -7.55 -4.77 -16.74
C ALA A 236 -7.39 -5.27 -18.19
N GLY A 237 -7.84 -4.51 -19.19
CA GLY A 237 -7.81 -4.93 -20.60
C GLY A 237 -8.83 -6.01 -20.91
N GLY A 238 -10.04 -5.92 -20.33
CA GLY A 238 -11.15 -6.83 -20.58
C GLY A 238 -11.43 -7.84 -19.47
N LEU A 239 -12.55 -8.54 -19.61
CA LEU A 239 -13.10 -9.44 -18.59
C LEU A 239 -12.24 -10.70 -18.37
N THR A 240 -11.65 -11.24 -19.43
CA THR A 240 -10.79 -12.42 -19.38
C THR A 240 -9.51 -12.14 -18.57
N ASN A 241 -8.85 -11.02 -18.83
CA ASN A 241 -7.68 -10.59 -18.06
C ASN A 241 -8.05 -10.30 -16.61
N LEU A 242 -9.19 -9.64 -16.39
CA LEU A 242 -9.71 -9.37 -15.05
C LEU A 242 -9.98 -10.65 -14.23
N SER A 243 -10.44 -11.72 -14.87
CA SER A 243 -10.70 -13.01 -14.21
C SER A 243 -9.43 -13.71 -13.70
N LYS A 244 -8.32 -13.52 -14.42
CA LYS A 244 -6.99 -14.07 -14.08
C LYS A 244 -6.31 -13.28 -12.96
N MET A 245 -6.66 -12.01 -12.77
CA MET A 245 -6.07 -11.17 -11.73
C MET A 245 -6.44 -11.66 -10.31
N PRO A 246 -5.47 -11.68 -9.37
CA PRO A 246 -5.76 -11.98 -7.97
C PRO A 246 -6.45 -10.78 -7.29
N ALA A 247 -7.15 -11.06 -6.18
CA ALA A 247 -7.94 -10.06 -5.45
C ALA A 247 -7.11 -8.89 -4.92
N CYS A 248 -5.85 -9.13 -4.55
CA CYS A 248 -4.94 -8.09 -4.09
C CYS A 248 -4.62 -7.06 -5.18
N ASN A 249 -4.43 -7.50 -6.43
CA ASN A 249 -4.17 -6.62 -7.57
C ASN A 249 -5.45 -5.86 -7.96
N LEU A 250 -6.58 -6.56 -7.99
CA LEU A 250 -7.88 -5.96 -8.32
C LEU A 250 -8.27 -4.83 -7.35
N MET A 251 -7.92 -4.94 -6.06
CA MET A 251 -8.09 -3.86 -5.07
C MET A 251 -7.29 -2.58 -5.40
N LEU A 252 -6.13 -2.74 -6.03
CA LEU A 252 -5.18 -1.66 -6.33
C LEU A 252 -5.40 -1.05 -7.72
N LEU A 253 -6.32 -1.58 -8.53
CA LEU A 253 -6.62 -1.02 -9.84
C LEU A 253 -7.16 0.42 -9.72
N GLY A 254 -6.55 1.33 -10.47
CA GLY A 254 -6.84 2.76 -10.42
C GLY A 254 -6.20 3.50 -9.24
N ALA A 255 -5.29 2.87 -8.48
CA ALA A 255 -4.57 3.57 -7.42
C ALA A 255 -3.58 4.58 -8.00
N GLN A 256 -3.72 5.85 -7.60
CA GLN A 256 -2.83 6.93 -8.02
C GLN A 256 -1.46 6.84 -7.32
N ARG A 257 -0.41 7.25 -8.03
CA ARG A 257 0.94 7.34 -7.46
C ARG A 257 0.99 8.44 -6.41
N ARG A 258 1.74 8.20 -5.33
CA ARG A 258 1.86 9.15 -4.22
C ARG A 258 2.71 10.35 -4.64
N THR A 259 2.17 11.55 -4.52
CA THR A 259 2.97 12.77 -4.48
C THR A 259 3.11 13.31 -3.07
N LEU A 260 4.34 13.63 -2.72
CA LEU A 260 4.69 14.31 -1.48
C LEU A 260 4.68 15.83 -1.74
N SER A 261 3.54 16.37 -2.16
CA SER A 261 3.41 17.82 -2.40
C SER A 261 2.82 18.50 -1.16
N GLY A 262 3.67 19.24 -0.42
CA GLY A 262 3.28 20.15 0.66
C GLY A 262 3.58 19.69 2.10
N PHE A 263 3.20 20.51 3.08
CA PHE A 263 3.38 20.28 4.53
C PHE A 263 2.29 19.38 5.16
N SER A 264 1.39 18.83 4.35
CA SER A 264 0.19 18.12 4.81
C SER A 264 0.52 16.67 5.17
N SER A 265 0.22 16.26 6.40
CA SER A 265 0.22 14.86 6.84
C SER A 265 -0.99 14.06 6.30
N THR A 266 -1.95 14.74 5.68
CA THR A 266 -3.07 14.18 4.91
C THR A 266 -2.57 13.62 3.58
N SER A 267 -1.62 12.67 3.67
CA SER A 267 -1.18 11.92 2.50
C SER A 267 -2.36 11.12 1.95
N LEU A 268 -2.56 11.16 0.62
CA LEU A 268 -3.44 10.25 -0.11
C LEU A 268 -3.34 8.85 0.52
N LEU A 269 -4.50 8.28 0.86
CA LEU A 269 -4.58 7.00 1.55
C LEU A 269 -3.90 5.93 0.67
N PRO A 270 -2.87 5.24 1.15
CA PRO A 270 -2.18 4.23 0.34
C PRO A 270 -3.14 3.07 0.05
N HIS A 271 -2.95 2.43 -1.12
CA HIS A 271 -3.74 1.27 -1.54
C HIS A 271 -5.24 1.58 -1.71
N THR A 272 -5.56 2.77 -2.21
CA THR A 272 -6.93 3.16 -2.57
C THR A 272 -7.05 3.22 -4.09
N GLY A 273 -7.84 2.31 -4.66
CA GLY A 273 -8.17 2.25 -6.09
C GLY A 273 -9.67 2.46 -6.33
N PHE A 274 -10.17 2.11 -7.52
CA PHE A 274 -11.58 2.30 -7.87
C PHE A 274 -12.56 1.61 -6.92
N ILE A 275 -12.19 0.44 -6.39
CA ILE A 275 -13.01 -0.31 -5.43
C ILE A 275 -13.10 0.41 -4.10
N TYR A 276 -12.04 1.13 -3.69
CA TYR A 276 -12.12 1.94 -2.48
C TYR A 276 -13.15 3.07 -2.65
N HIS A 277 -13.21 3.67 -3.84
CA HIS A 277 -14.11 4.78 -4.16
C HIS A 277 -15.52 4.36 -4.60
N CYS A 278 -15.83 3.07 -4.61
CA CYS A 278 -17.19 2.63 -4.92
C CYS A 278 -18.18 2.97 -3.80
N ASP A 279 -19.44 3.20 -4.15
CA ASP A 279 -20.48 3.62 -3.22
C ASP A 279 -20.66 2.64 -2.06
N VAL A 280 -20.58 1.34 -2.36
CA VAL A 280 -20.70 0.25 -1.38
C VAL A 280 -19.64 0.36 -0.28
N VAL A 281 -18.39 0.70 -0.62
CA VAL A 281 -17.32 0.90 0.37
C VAL A 281 -17.41 2.28 1.02
N GLN A 282 -17.75 3.33 0.27
CA GLN A 282 -17.83 4.70 0.78
C GLN A 282 -18.97 4.91 1.78
N SER A 283 -20.03 4.10 1.69
CA SER A 283 -21.14 4.10 2.66
C SER A 283 -20.70 3.77 4.09
N LEU A 284 -19.55 3.11 4.28
CA LEU A 284 -19.04 2.70 5.58
C LEU A 284 -18.21 3.78 6.28
N PRO A 285 -18.09 3.72 7.62
CA PRO A 285 -17.14 4.54 8.38
C PRO A 285 -15.69 4.35 7.90
N PRO A 286 -14.86 5.40 7.92
CA PRO A 286 -13.51 5.38 7.32
C PRO A 286 -12.61 4.26 7.85
N ASP A 287 -12.74 3.90 9.13
CA ASP A 287 -11.96 2.84 9.77
C ASP A 287 -12.23 1.45 9.16
N LEU A 288 -13.46 1.22 8.71
CA LEU A 288 -13.88 -0.05 8.11
C LEU A 288 -13.64 -0.10 6.59
N ARG A 289 -13.51 1.05 5.91
CA ARG A 289 -13.41 1.12 4.44
C ARG A 289 -12.27 0.29 3.88
N ARG A 290 -11.11 0.25 4.53
CA ARG A 290 -9.96 -0.55 4.05
C ARG A 290 -10.21 -2.05 4.18
N LYS A 291 -10.87 -2.48 5.26
CA LYS A 291 -11.27 -3.88 5.47
C LYS A 291 -12.35 -4.28 4.44
N ALA A 292 -13.31 -3.38 4.20
CA ALA A 292 -14.36 -3.53 3.22
C ALA A 292 -13.81 -3.62 1.79
N ALA A 293 -12.90 -2.74 1.38
CA ALA A 293 -12.29 -2.77 0.05
C ALA A 293 -11.62 -4.11 -0.25
N ARG A 294 -10.94 -4.73 0.73
CA ARG A 294 -10.37 -6.08 0.58
C ARG A 294 -11.43 -7.15 0.37
N LEU A 295 -12.50 -7.12 1.16
CA LEU A 295 -13.60 -8.07 1.03
C LEU A 295 -14.32 -7.92 -0.32
N VAL A 296 -14.66 -6.68 -0.70
CA VAL A 296 -15.32 -6.37 -1.96
C VAL A 296 -14.43 -6.80 -3.13
N ALA A 297 -13.13 -6.48 -3.12
CA ALA A 297 -12.20 -6.93 -4.16
C ALA A 297 -12.19 -8.46 -4.31
N ALA A 298 -12.13 -9.21 -3.20
CA ALA A 298 -12.19 -10.67 -3.24
C ALA A 298 -13.50 -11.20 -3.84
N LYS A 299 -14.63 -10.59 -3.51
CA LYS A 299 -15.94 -10.98 -4.07
C LYS A 299 -16.08 -10.56 -5.54
N CYS A 300 -15.52 -9.42 -5.92
CA CYS A 300 -15.45 -8.95 -7.30
C CYS A 300 -14.60 -9.89 -8.17
N THR A 301 -13.49 -10.42 -7.66
CA THR A 301 -12.70 -11.43 -8.41
C THR A 301 -13.46 -12.73 -8.63
N LEU A 302 -14.32 -13.14 -7.70
CA LEU A 302 -15.16 -14.32 -7.89
C LEU A 302 -16.25 -14.03 -8.93
N ALA A 303 -16.90 -12.87 -8.82
CA ALA A 303 -17.90 -12.45 -9.80
C ALA A 303 -17.33 -12.28 -11.21
N SER A 304 -16.14 -11.68 -11.36
CA SER A 304 -15.49 -11.50 -12.66
C SER A 304 -15.12 -12.82 -13.33
N ARG A 305 -14.77 -13.85 -12.54
CA ARG A 305 -14.52 -15.21 -13.05
C ARG A 305 -15.81 -15.86 -13.56
N VAL A 306 -16.89 -15.76 -12.80
CA VAL A 306 -18.20 -16.28 -13.22
C VAL A 306 -18.71 -15.57 -14.48
N ASP A 307 -18.57 -14.23 -14.53
CA ASP A 307 -18.93 -13.43 -15.69
C ASP A 307 -18.08 -13.81 -16.92
N SER A 308 -16.78 -14.09 -16.74
CA SER A 308 -15.89 -14.47 -17.85
C SER A 308 -16.25 -15.80 -18.50
N PHE A 309 -16.90 -16.72 -17.77
CA PHE A 309 -17.38 -18.01 -18.31
C PHE A 309 -18.86 -17.97 -18.72
N HIS A 310 -19.54 -16.83 -18.52
CA HIS A 310 -20.95 -16.61 -18.84
C HIS A 310 -21.92 -17.65 -18.22
N GLU A 311 -21.58 -18.21 -17.05
CA GLU A 311 -22.39 -19.26 -16.40
C GLU A 311 -23.66 -18.72 -15.73
N SER A 312 -23.66 -17.44 -15.31
CA SER A 312 -24.77 -16.81 -14.60
C SER A 312 -25.13 -15.45 -15.24
N SER A 313 -25.81 -15.50 -16.39
CA SER A 313 -26.32 -14.31 -17.09
C SER A 313 -27.41 -13.56 -16.32
N ASP A 314 -28.15 -14.26 -15.45
CA ASP A 314 -29.26 -13.67 -14.68
C ASP A 314 -28.79 -12.78 -13.52
N GLY A 315 -27.49 -12.75 -13.23
CA GLY A 315 -26.94 -11.95 -12.13
C GLY A 315 -27.14 -12.55 -10.73
N LYS A 316 -27.70 -13.77 -10.61
CA LYS A 316 -28.00 -14.42 -9.32
C LYS A 316 -26.78 -14.50 -8.41
N VAL A 317 -25.64 -14.92 -8.96
CA VAL A 317 -24.38 -15.02 -8.20
C VAL A 317 -23.94 -13.64 -7.70
N GLY A 318 -24.13 -12.59 -8.49
CA GLY A 318 -23.87 -11.21 -8.08
C GLY A 318 -24.72 -10.76 -6.89
N TYR A 319 -26.01 -11.12 -6.88
CA TYR A 319 -26.91 -10.85 -5.74
C TYR A 319 -26.47 -11.62 -4.48
N ASP A 320 -26.18 -12.92 -4.61
CA ASP A 320 -25.75 -13.75 -3.48
C ASP A 320 -24.44 -13.22 -2.86
N LEU A 321 -23.46 -12.85 -3.70
CA LEU A 321 -22.19 -12.28 -3.26
C LEU A 321 -22.38 -10.90 -2.62
N LYS A 322 -23.28 -10.07 -3.16
CA LYS A 322 -23.61 -8.76 -2.60
C LYS A 322 -24.28 -8.89 -1.23
N GLU A 323 -25.21 -9.82 -1.07
CA GLU A 323 -25.84 -10.09 0.22
C GLU A 323 -24.80 -10.53 1.27
N GLU A 324 -23.81 -11.34 0.87
CA GLU A 324 -22.71 -11.74 1.77
C GLU A 324 -21.84 -10.54 2.18
N ILE A 325 -21.59 -9.60 1.26
CA ILE A 325 -20.86 -8.35 1.55
C ILE A 325 -21.65 -7.51 2.57
N GLU A 326 -22.94 -7.26 2.30
CA GLU A 326 -23.81 -6.47 3.16
C GLU A 326 -23.94 -7.09 4.55
N ARG A 327 -24.14 -8.41 4.64
CA ARG A 327 -24.19 -9.14 5.92
C ARG A 327 -22.91 -8.99 6.73
N LYS A 328 -21.74 -9.00 6.08
CA LYS A 328 -20.44 -8.78 6.76
C LYS A 328 -20.27 -7.33 7.20
N PHE A 329 -20.75 -6.38 6.41
CA PHE A 329 -20.71 -4.96 6.75
C PHE A 329 -21.57 -4.64 7.95
N ASP A 330 -22.78 -5.18 8.02
CA ASP A 330 -23.66 -5.07 9.17
C ASP A 330 -23.00 -5.68 10.40
N LYS A 331 -22.43 -6.89 10.25
CA LYS A 331 -21.74 -7.57 11.35
C LYS A 331 -20.54 -6.80 11.91
N TRP A 332 -19.82 -6.04 11.08
CA TRP A 332 -18.70 -5.21 11.54
C TRP A 332 -19.15 -3.92 12.23
N GLN A 333 -20.35 -3.45 11.95
CA GLN A 333 -20.94 -2.27 12.60
C GLN A 333 -21.61 -2.61 13.93
N GLU A 334 -21.96 -3.89 14.15
CA GLU A 334 -22.43 -4.37 15.45
C GLU A 334 -21.35 -4.12 16.53
N PRO A 335 -21.68 -3.38 17.61
CA PRO A 335 -20.75 -3.22 18.71
C PRO A 335 -20.50 -4.56 19.40
N PRO A 336 -19.29 -4.82 19.91
CA PRO A 336 -19.03 -6.02 20.68
C PRO A 336 -19.95 -6.06 21.91
N PRO A 337 -20.42 -7.25 22.32
CA PRO A 337 -21.22 -7.37 23.52
C PRO A 337 -20.43 -6.82 24.71
N VAL A 338 -21.13 -6.08 25.59
CA VAL A 338 -20.51 -5.46 26.76
C VAL A 338 -19.88 -6.55 27.62
N LYS A 339 -18.57 -6.45 27.84
CA LYS A 339 -17.84 -7.38 28.72
C LYS A 339 -18.44 -7.28 30.12
N GLN A 340 -18.93 -8.40 30.64
CA GLN A 340 -19.37 -8.46 32.03
C GLN A 340 -18.18 -8.23 32.94
N VAL A 341 -18.39 -7.49 34.04
CA VAL A 341 -17.35 -7.26 35.04
C VAL A 341 -17.03 -8.60 35.69
N LYS A 342 -15.90 -9.22 35.29
CA LYS A 342 -15.39 -10.41 35.97
C LYS A 342 -15.05 -10.02 37.42
N PRO A 343 -15.72 -10.60 38.44
CA PRO A 343 -15.41 -10.29 39.82
C PRO A 343 -13.97 -10.70 40.12
N LEU A 344 -13.29 -9.93 40.97
CA LEU A 344 -11.96 -10.29 41.42
C LEU A 344 -12.01 -11.67 42.10
N PRO A 345 -10.99 -12.52 41.92
CA PRO A 345 -10.87 -13.76 42.67
C PRO A 345 -10.95 -13.46 44.17
N ALA A 346 -11.67 -14.30 44.92
CA ALA A 346 -11.76 -14.15 46.36
C ALA A 346 -10.34 -14.09 46.98
N PRO A 347 -10.08 -13.16 47.92
CA PRO A 347 -8.77 -13.01 48.56
C PRO A 347 -8.51 -14.17 49.55
N LEU A 348 -8.28 -15.36 49.00
CA LEU A 348 -7.95 -16.56 49.74
C LEU A 348 -6.43 -16.72 49.76
N ASP A 349 -5.84 -16.69 50.96
CA ASP A 349 -4.44 -17.03 51.17
C ASP A 349 -4.24 -18.54 51.05
N GLY A 350 -4.18 -19.02 49.80
CA GLY A 350 -3.86 -20.41 49.49
C GLY A 350 -2.43 -20.79 49.88
N GLN A 351 -2.19 -22.08 50.10
CA GLN A 351 -0.84 -22.58 50.38
C GLN A 351 0.12 -22.29 49.22
N ARG A 352 1.20 -21.55 49.50
CA ARG A 352 2.19 -21.16 48.48
C ARG A 352 2.93 -22.38 47.92
N LYS A 353 2.92 -22.55 46.59
CA LYS A 353 3.71 -23.58 45.89
C LYS A 353 5.21 -23.24 45.99
N LYS A 354 5.97 -24.02 46.76
CA LYS A 354 7.44 -23.86 46.88
C LYS A 354 8.13 -24.54 45.69
N ARG A 355 8.51 -23.77 44.66
CA ARG A 355 9.21 -24.28 43.47
C ARG A 355 10.68 -23.86 43.48
N GLY A 356 11.58 -24.81 43.28
CA GLY A 356 13.04 -24.60 43.32
C GLY A 356 13.75 -24.65 41.97
N GLY A 357 13.03 -24.76 40.85
CA GLY A 357 13.61 -25.01 39.52
C GLY A 357 14.33 -23.80 38.90
N ARG A 358 15.21 -24.06 37.92
CA ARG A 358 16.05 -23.05 37.23
C ARG A 358 15.24 -21.88 36.65
N ARG A 359 14.11 -22.16 35.98
CA ARG A 359 13.21 -21.14 35.42
C ARG A 359 12.62 -20.24 36.52
N TYR A 360 12.17 -20.84 37.61
CA TYR A 360 11.59 -20.12 38.75
C TYR A 360 12.63 -19.28 39.51
N ARG A 361 13.87 -19.79 39.67
CA ARG A 361 14.99 -19.03 40.23
C ARG A 361 15.32 -17.80 39.38
N LYS A 362 15.45 -17.95 38.06
CA LYS A 362 15.67 -16.83 37.12
C LYS A 362 14.53 -15.80 37.17
N MET A 363 13.28 -16.24 37.27
CA MET A 363 12.12 -15.34 37.42
C MET A 363 12.18 -14.57 38.75
N LYS A 364 12.52 -15.26 39.85
CA LYS A 364 12.68 -14.65 41.17
C LYS A 364 13.87 -13.70 41.23
N GLU A 365 14.96 -13.98 40.52
CA GLU A 365 16.11 -13.07 40.37
C GLU A 365 15.75 -11.82 39.57
N ARG A 366 14.89 -11.94 38.55
CA ARG A 366 14.44 -10.81 37.72
C ARG A 366 13.48 -9.88 38.47
N LEU A 367 12.54 -10.44 39.23
CA LEU A 367 11.50 -9.67 39.96
C LEU A 367 11.90 -9.32 41.39
N GLY A 368 12.90 -10.01 41.95
CA GLY A 368 13.34 -9.82 43.32
C GLY A 368 14.21 -8.58 43.49
N LEU A 369 14.26 -8.07 44.72
CA LEU A 369 15.19 -7.00 45.08
C LEU A 369 16.64 -7.45 44.85
N THR A 370 17.39 -6.63 44.10
CA THR A 370 18.82 -6.85 43.86
C THR A 370 19.61 -6.78 45.15
N GLU A 371 20.80 -7.38 45.17
CA GLU A 371 21.70 -7.28 46.34
C GLU A 371 22.11 -5.83 46.62
N ILE A 372 22.38 -5.06 45.56
CA ILE A 372 22.61 -3.61 45.64
C ILE A 372 21.44 -2.92 46.34
N ARG A 373 20.19 -3.20 45.95
CA ARG A 373 19.02 -2.59 46.60
C ARG A 373 18.83 -3.08 48.04
N LYS A 374 19.16 -4.34 48.35
CA LYS A 374 19.17 -4.83 49.74
C LYS A 374 20.20 -4.13 50.60
N HIS A 375 21.37 -3.80 50.07
CA HIS A 375 22.39 -3.03 50.77
C HIS A 375 22.00 -1.56 50.92
N ALA A 376 21.39 -0.96 49.90
CA ALA A 376 20.83 0.38 50.00
C ALA A 376 19.69 0.48 51.02
N ASN A 377 18.85 -0.55 51.14
CA ASN A 377 17.79 -0.62 52.15
C ASN A 377 18.31 -0.91 53.58
N ARG A 378 19.61 -1.15 53.78
CA ARG A 378 20.19 -1.32 55.12
C ARG A 378 20.68 0.02 55.61
N MET A 379 20.13 0.45 56.74
CA MET A 379 20.51 1.67 57.42
C MET A 379 21.45 1.34 58.58
N THR A 380 22.47 2.16 58.81
CA THR A 380 23.28 2.10 60.03
C THR A 380 22.63 2.95 61.11
N PHE A 381 22.38 2.35 62.27
CA PHE A 381 21.80 3.08 63.38
C PHE A 381 22.75 4.18 63.89
N ALA A 382 22.19 5.35 64.24
CA ALA A 382 22.89 6.50 64.82
C ALA A 382 23.94 7.22 63.94
N GLU A 383 23.98 6.95 62.63
CA GLU A 383 24.82 7.70 61.70
C GLU A 383 23.95 8.38 60.63
N ILE A 384 24.20 9.66 60.36
CA ILE A 384 23.58 10.38 59.24
C ILE A 384 24.10 9.76 57.94
N GLU A 385 23.23 9.62 56.94
CA GLU A 385 23.58 9.03 55.65
C GLU A 385 23.71 10.11 54.59
N ASP A 386 24.58 9.89 53.61
CA ASP A 386 24.77 10.80 52.49
C ASP A 386 23.63 10.60 51.48
N ASP A 387 22.73 11.58 51.38
CA ASP A 387 21.71 11.60 50.33
C ASP A 387 22.36 11.89 48.98
N ALA A 388 22.10 11.02 47.99
CA ALA A 388 22.68 11.19 46.66
C ALA A 388 21.93 12.23 45.81
N TYR A 389 20.68 12.56 46.19
CA TYR A 389 19.87 13.59 45.54
C TYR A 389 19.20 14.45 46.61
N GLN A 390 19.41 15.76 46.53
CA GLN A 390 18.95 16.75 47.52
C GLN A 390 17.63 17.44 47.14
N GLU A 391 16.90 16.94 46.15
CA GLU A 391 15.59 17.47 45.76
C GLU A 391 14.44 16.49 46.07
N ASP A 392 13.63 16.90 47.06
CA ASP A 392 12.26 16.51 47.48
C ASP A 392 11.93 15.04 47.79
N LEU A 393 12.64 14.06 47.24
CA LEU A 393 12.54 12.64 47.59
C LEU A 393 13.92 12.14 47.98
N GLY A 394 14.36 12.48 49.19
CA GLY A 394 15.67 12.11 49.74
C GLY A 394 16.01 10.65 49.43
N PHE A 395 16.93 10.45 48.49
CA PHE A 395 17.37 9.14 48.06
C PHE A 395 18.67 8.80 48.78
N SER A 396 18.53 8.10 49.90
CA SER A 396 19.68 7.57 50.62
C SER A 396 20.21 6.30 49.95
N LEU A 397 21.54 6.21 49.83
CA LEU A 397 22.25 5.01 49.41
C LEU A 397 22.46 4.02 50.58
N GLY A 398 22.03 4.33 51.80
CA GLY A 398 22.18 3.46 52.96
C GLY A 398 23.64 3.05 53.19
N GLN A 399 23.85 1.79 53.55
CA GLN A 399 25.18 1.18 53.65
C GLN A 399 25.97 1.12 52.33
N LEU A 400 25.35 1.35 51.16
CA LEU A 400 26.07 1.37 49.88
C LEU A 400 26.95 2.63 49.75
N GLY A 401 26.47 3.77 50.24
CA GLY A 401 27.20 5.06 50.20
C GLY A 401 28.37 5.15 51.16
N LYS A 402 28.34 4.37 52.27
CA LYS A 402 29.33 4.43 53.36
C LYS A 402 30.64 3.68 53.11
N SER A 403 30.86 3.19 51.90
CA SER A 403 32.05 2.40 51.55
C SER A 403 33.26 3.30 51.32
N GLY A 404 33.74 3.97 52.37
CA GLY A 404 35.06 4.61 52.37
C GLY A 404 36.16 3.55 52.25
N SER A 405 37.00 3.67 51.22
CA SER A 405 38.34 3.09 51.03
C SER A 405 38.59 1.68 51.61
N GLY A 406 38.52 0.63 50.75
CA GLY A 406 39.29 -0.60 50.98
C GLY A 406 38.57 -1.95 51.02
N ARG A 407 37.23 -2.02 50.87
CA ARG A 407 36.54 -3.32 50.69
C ARG A 407 36.41 -3.66 49.19
N VAL A 408 37.26 -4.59 48.74
CA VAL A 408 37.43 -5.06 47.34
C VAL A 408 36.22 -5.82 46.76
N ARG A 409 35.08 -5.91 47.45
CA ARG A 409 33.87 -6.59 46.95
C ARG A 409 32.67 -5.66 46.98
N GLN A 410 32.63 -4.71 46.04
CA GLN A 410 31.41 -3.97 45.71
C GLN A 410 30.30 -4.96 45.32
N ALA A 411 29.07 -4.72 45.78
CA ALA A 411 27.91 -5.52 45.38
C ALA A 411 27.78 -5.44 43.85
N GLN A 412 27.87 -6.58 43.17
CA GLN A 412 27.89 -6.64 41.71
C GLN A 412 26.51 -6.28 41.14
N VAL A 413 26.51 -5.51 40.04
CA VAL A 413 25.27 -5.18 39.33
C VAL A 413 24.77 -6.43 38.61
N ASN A 414 23.62 -6.94 39.03
CA ASN A 414 23.00 -8.11 38.42
C ASN A 414 22.46 -7.78 37.02
N GLU A 415 23.12 -8.30 35.97
CA GLU A 415 22.66 -8.13 34.58
C GLU A 415 21.26 -8.70 34.31
N ALA A 416 20.81 -9.64 35.14
CA ALA A 416 19.47 -10.22 35.09
C ALA A 416 18.35 -9.20 35.33
N THR A 417 18.66 -8.05 35.96
CA THR A 417 17.70 -6.97 36.26
C THR A 417 17.69 -5.85 35.22
N LYS A 418 18.53 -5.94 34.18
CA LYS A 418 18.47 -5.01 33.04
C LYS A 418 17.07 -5.09 32.42
N ALA A 419 16.45 -3.93 32.20
CA ALA A 419 15.14 -3.84 31.57
C ALA A 419 15.23 -4.48 30.17
N ARG A 420 14.36 -5.46 29.92
CA ARG A 420 14.25 -6.13 28.63
C ARG A 420 13.00 -5.66 27.93
N ILE A 421 13.14 -5.45 26.62
CA ILE A 421 12.03 -5.16 25.72
C ILE A 421 11.08 -6.37 25.68
N SER A 422 9.77 -6.13 25.58
CA SER A 422 8.80 -7.22 25.43
C SER A 422 9.03 -7.95 24.11
N LYS A 423 8.63 -9.22 24.00
CA LYS A 423 8.77 -9.95 22.72
C LYS A 423 8.02 -9.25 21.58
N SER A 424 6.87 -8.63 21.87
CA SER A 424 6.12 -7.85 20.89
C SER A 424 6.89 -6.61 20.42
N LEU A 425 7.39 -5.81 21.36
CA LEU A 425 8.15 -4.60 21.04
C LEU A 425 9.49 -4.94 20.35
N GLN A 426 10.11 -6.06 20.72
CA GLN A 426 11.32 -6.55 20.05
C GLN A 426 11.02 -6.94 18.60
N ARG A 427 9.91 -7.65 18.34
CA ARG A 427 9.47 -7.97 16.98
C ARG A 427 9.13 -6.72 16.17
N THR A 428 8.45 -5.73 16.75
CA THR A 428 8.14 -4.49 16.03
C THR A 428 9.39 -3.67 15.71
N LEU A 429 10.33 -3.58 16.66
CA LEU A 429 11.61 -2.90 16.44
C LEU A 429 12.47 -3.63 15.40
N GLN A 430 12.50 -4.96 15.42
CA GLN A 430 13.21 -5.75 14.40
C GLN A 430 12.61 -5.58 13.01
N LYS A 431 11.27 -5.56 12.89
CA LYS A 431 10.59 -5.26 11.62
C LYS A 431 10.97 -3.88 11.11
N GLN A 432 10.96 -2.86 11.99
CA GLN A 432 11.36 -1.49 11.63
C GLN A 432 12.83 -1.39 11.22
N SER A 433 13.75 -2.11 11.88
CA SER A 433 15.18 -2.13 11.52
C SER A 433 15.46 -2.86 10.20
N MET A 434 14.64 -3.84 9.83
CA MET A 434 14.74 -4.53 8.53
C MET A 434 14.26 -3.65 7.37
N THR A 435 13.43 -2.64 7.63
CA THR A 435 12.85 -1.74 6.61
C THR A 435 13.69 -0.52 6.24
N TYR A 436 14.94 -0.37 6.68
CA TYR A 436 15.74 0.82 6.32
C TYR A 436 16.68 0.62 5.13
N GLY A 437 16.24 1.16 3.99
CA GLY A 437 17.09 1.63 2.91
C GLY A 437 17.98 2.79 3.37
N GLY A 438 19.23 2.75 2.92
CA GLY A 438 20.24 3.76 3.22
C GLY A 438 19.93 5.15 2.63
N LYS A 439 20.55 6.16 3.23
CA LYS A 439 20.49 7.56 2.79
C LYS A 439 21.26 7.75 1.47
N SER A 440 20.72 8.64 0.64
CA SER A 440 21.39 9.46 -0.39
C SER A 440 21.87 8.84 -1.72
N THR A 441 21.10 7.94 -2.32
CA THR A 441 21.01 7.77 -3.80
C THR A 441 19.61 7.34 -4.30
N VAL A 442 18.70 7.00 -3.38
CA VAL A 442 17.41 6.33 -3.66
C VAL A 442 16.25 7.29 -3.95
N ARG A 443 16.43 8.61 -3.85
CA ARG A 443 15.31 9.56 -4.01
C ARG A 443 14.94 9.92 -5.45
N ASP A 444 15.78 9.62 -6.45
CA ASP A 444 15.51 9.97 -7.86
C ASP A 444 15.09 8.81 -8.76
N ARG A 445 15.05 7.57 -8.26
CA ARG A 445 14.71 6.39 -9.10
C ARG A 445 13.89 5.37 -8.33
N SER A 446 12.62 5.69 -8.08
CA SER A 446 11.66 4.75 -7.52
C SER A 446 10.92 4.00 -8.62
N SER A 447 11.55 2.97 -9.15
CA SER A 447 10.90 1.87 -9.89
C SER A 447 11.46 0.58 -9.33
N GLY A 448 10.59 -0.25 -8.75
CA GLY A 448 10.99 -1.32 -7.84
C GLY A 448 11.47 -2.57 -8.55
N THR A 449 12.79 -2.71 -8.66
CA THR A 449 13.53 -4.01 -8.75
C THR A 449 15.01 -3.90 -8.31
N SER A 450 15.51 -2.75 -7.83
CA SER A 450 16.93 -2.62 -7.52
C SER A 450 17.32 -3.23 -6.17
N SER A 451 17.95 -4.41 -6.22
CA SER A 451 18.82 -4.92 -5.17
C SER A 451 19.90 -3.89 -4.82
N SER A 452 20.16 -3.71 -3.52
CA SER A 452 21.16 -2.78 -2.98
C SER A 452 22.58 -3.08 -3.47
N VAL A 453 23.13 -2.24 -4.36
CA VAL A 453 24.54 -2.28 -4.78
C VAL A 453 25.37 -1.42 -3.81
N ALA A 454 26.39 -2.02 -3.19
CA ALA A 454 27.35 -1.30 -2.35
C ALA A 454 28.68 -1.14 -3.08
N PHE A 455 29.22 0.09 -3.12
CA PHE A 455 30.51 0.38 -3.73
C PHE A 455 31.63 0.14 -2.71
N THR A 456 32.57 -0.75 -3.00
CA THR A 456 33.84 -0.83 -2.25
C THR A 456 35.02 -0.54 -3.18
N PRO A 457 36.07 0.14 -2.70
CA PRO A 457 37.12 0.68 -3.58
C PRO A 457 38.13 -0.36 -4.10
N LEU A 458 37.99 -1.65 -3.79
CA LEU A 458 39.00 -2.68 -4.08
C LEU A 458 38.53 -3.80 -5.02
N GLN A 459 37.23 -4.04 -5.15
CA GLN A 459 36.63 -5.03 -6.06
C GLN A 459 35.33 -4.41 -6.58
N GLY A 460 35.15 -4.38 -7.91
CA GLY A 460 34.04 -3.69 -8.58
C GLY A 460 32.63 -4.21 -8.23
N LEU A 461 31.65 -3.81 -9.04
CA LEU A 461 30.20 -4.05 -8.84
C LEU A 461 29.87 -5.50 -8.45
N GLU A 462 29.53 -5.73 -7.18
CA GLU A 462 28.99 -7.01 -6.70
C GLU A 462 27.57 -6.83 -6.13
N ILE A 463 26.64 -7.68 -6.57
CA ILE A 463 25.24 -7.77 -6.12
C ILE A 463 25.15 -8.67 -4.87
N VAL A 464 26.10 -8.53 -3.95
CA VAL A 464 26.07 -9.31 -2.71
C VAL A 464 25.88 -8.33 -1.57
N ASN A 465 24.77 -8.48 -0.86
CA ASN A 465 24.59 -7.83 0.43
C ASN A 465 25.56 -8.49 1.43
N PRO A 466 26.67 -7.86 1.85
CA PRO A 466 27.64 -8.49 2.74
C PRO A 466 27.02 -8.84 4.10
N GLN A 467 25.92 -8.19 4.47
CA GLN A 467 25.15 -8.49 5.68
C GLN A 467 24.27 -9.74 5.54
N ALA A 468 24.01 -10.24 4.33
CA ALA A 468 23.26 -11.49 4.13
C ALA A 468 24.08 -12.72 4.56
N ALA A 469 25.40 -12.69 4.34
CA ALA A 469 26.32 -13.70 4.86
C ALA A 469 26.38 -13.63 6.40
N GLU A 470 26.48 -12.43 6.98
CA GLU A 470 26.43 -12.23 8.43
C GLU A 470 25.07 -12.66 9.02
N LYS A 471 23.96 -12.42 8.32
CA LYS A 471 22.63 -12.93 8.71
C LYS A 471 22.55 -14.44 8.67
N LYS A 472 23.04 -15.10 7.61
CA LYS A 472 23.10 -16.58 7.55
C LYS A 472 23.96 -17.17 8.67
N VAL A 473 25.10 -16.55 8.96
CA VAL A 473 25.98 -16.96 10.07
C VAL A 473 25.32 -16.69 11.42
N ALA A 474 24.64 -15.54 11.59
CA ALA A 474 23.91 -15.20 12.80
C ALA A 474 22.69 -16.11 13.03
N GLU A 475 21.94 -16.46 11.97
CA GLU A 475 20.81 -17.40 12.00
C GLU A 475 21.26 -18.83 12.26
N ALA A 476 22.36 -19.28 11.64
CA ALA A 476 22.98 -20.57 11.94
C ALA A 476 23.45 -20.62 13.40
N ASN A 477 24.11 -19.57 13.89
CA ASN A 477 24.51 -19.47 15.30
C ASN A 477 23.31 -19.37 16.25
N GLN A 478 22.19 -18.77 15.85
CA GLN A 478 20.95 -18.77 16.61
C GLN A 478 20.28 -20.14 16.63
N LYS A 479 20.34 -20.94 15.55
CA LYS A 479 19.84 -22.33 15.57
C LYS A 479 20.60 -23.22 16.56
N TYR A 480 21.93 -23.07 16.66
CA TYR A 480 22.75 -23.91 17.52
C TYR A 480 22.92 -23.41 18.96
N PHE A 481 22.91 -22.08 19.20
CA PHE A 481 23.20 -21.49 20.51
C PHE A 481 22.12 -20.55 21.06
N SER A 482 20.92 -20.49 20.46
CA SER A 482 19.85 -19.68 21.05
C SER A 482 19.27 -20.32 22.32
N ASN A 483 18.93 -19.48 23.29
CA ASN A 483 18.15 -19.87 24.48
C ASN A 483 16.68 -20.23 24.15
N MET A 484 16.31 -20.32 22.86
CA MET A 484 14.95 -20.58 22.38
C MET A 484 14.81 -21.80 21.45
N ALA A 485 15.90 -22.46 21.06
CA ALA A 485 15.82 -23.69 20.26
C ALA A 485 15.44 -24.90 21.14
N GLU A 486 14.40 -25.64 20.75
CA GLU A 486 14.08 -26.95 21.34
C GLU A 486 14.83 -28.06 20.60
N PHE A 487 15.45 -28.99 21.35
CA PHE A 487 16.17 -30.11 20.78
C PHE A 487 15.17 -31.17 20.28
N LEU A 488 15.11 -31.40 18.98
CA LEU A 488 14.37 -32.52 18.39
C LEU A 488 15.17 -33.82 18.59
N LYS A 489 14.53 -34.82 19.22
CA LYS A 489 15.09 -36.15 19.40
C LYS A 489 15.03 -36.89 18.06
N VAL A 490 16.15 -36.93 17.33
CA VAL A 490 16.29 -37.76 16.14
C VAL A 490 16.18 -39.23 16.57
N LYS A 491 15.17 -39.95 16.08
CA LYS A 491 15.12 -41.41 16.19
C LYS A 491 16.22 -41.96 15.29
N LYS A 492 17.10 -42.81 15.83
CA LYS A 492 18.02 -43.60 15.01
C LYS A 492 17.18 -44.58 14.19
N GLU A 493 17.41 -44.58 12.88
CA GLU A 493 16.94 -45.62 11.96
C GLU A 493 17.49 -46.99 12.35
#